data_AF-A0A3D5CXT2-F1
#
_entry.id   AF-A0A3D5CXT2-F1
#
_cell.length_a   1.000
_cell.length_b   1.000
_cell.length_c   1.000
_cell.angle_alpha   90.00
_cell.angle_beta   90.00
_cell.angle_gamma   90.00
#
_symmetry.space_group_name_H-M   'P 1'
#
loop_
_entity.id
_entity.type
_entity.pdbx_description
1 polymer ?
#
loop_
_entity_poly.entity_id
_entity_poly.type
_entity_poly.pdbx_seq_one_letter_code
_entity_poly.pdbx_strand_id
1 'polypeptide(L)' 'DQVTRHKAIGMGVYCFFNDNTSVKLNSAIEAPVNAQIQFQRMTSVSLGGTGEITHILNNLGDAAKLGNEVVRMRAAP' A
#
# COMPACT_ATOMS: atom_id res chain seq x y z
N ASP A 1 6.43 -14.21 -7.75
CA ASP A 1 5.18 -14.70 -7.11
C ASP A 1 5.06 -16.23 -7.00
N GLN A 2 5.82 -16.90 -6.12
CA GLN A 2 5.73 -18.37 -5.93
C GLN A 2 5.48 -18.80 -4.45
N VAL A 3 5.39 -17.84 -3.53
CA VAL A 3 5.06 -18.14 -2.12
C VAL A 3 3.62 -18.60 -2.03
N THR A 4 3.38 -19.70 -1.32
CA THR A 4 2.05 -20.31 -1.18
C THR A 4 1.43 -20.09 0.19
N ARG A 5 2.18 -19.56 1.17
CA ARG A 5 1.64 -19.26 2.51
C ARG A 5 2.40 -18.11 3.16
N HIS A 6 1.67 -17.08 3.55
CA HIS A 6 2.21 -15.89 4.21
C HIS A 6 1.10 -15.20 4.99
N LYS A 7 1.43 -14.67 6.17
CA LYS A 7 0.49 -13.82 6.92
C LYS A 7 1.23 -12.60 7.45
N ALA A 8 0.69 -11.43 7.17
CA ALA A 8 1.19 -10.18 7.71
C ALA A 8 0.08 -9.37 8.38
N ILE A 9 0.39 -8.76 9.52
CA ILE A 9 -0.55 -7.99 10.33
C ILE A 9 0.12 -6.69 10.78
N GLY A 10 -0.54 -5.55 10.58
CA GLY A 10 -0.07 -4.27 11.09
C GLY A 10 1.08 -3.66 10.27
N MET A 11 0.95 -3.66 8.95
CA MET A 11 1.95 -3.12 8.03
C MET A 11 1.72 -1.63 7.75
N GLY A 12 2.82 -0.88 7.58
CA GLY A 12 2.81 0.52 7.15
C GLY A 12 3.83 0.78 6.05
N VAL A 13 3.42 1.45 4.98
CA VAL A 13 4.29 1.86 3.87
C VAL A 13 4.12 3.37 3.64
N TYR A 14 5.24 4.09 3.51
CA TYR A 14 5.27 5.54 3.43
C TYR A 14 6.03 5.97 2.18
N CYS A 15 5.57 7.03 1.51
CA CYS A 15 6.34 7.70 0.46
C CYS A 15 6.61 9.17 0.80
N PHE A 16 7.72 9.67 0.29
CA PHE A 16 8.11 11.09 0.31
C PHE A 16 8.95 11.37 -0.93
N PHE A 17 8.30 11.55 -2.09
CA PHE A 17 8.99 11.80 -3.36
C PHE A 17 9.28 13.31 -3.50
N ASN A 18 10.16 13.83 -2.65
CA ASN A 18 10.43 15.28 -2.52
C ASN A 18 11.10 15.89 -3.75
N ASP A 19 12.00 15.16 -4.41
CA ASP A 19 12.72 15.66 -5.58
C ASP A 19 11.81 15.69 -6.83
N ASN A 20 10.83 14.79 -6.90
CA ASN A 20 9.80 14.78 -7.93
C ASN A 20 8.46 14.34 -7.35
N THR A 21 7.63 15.32 -6.98
CA THR A 21 6.33 15.07 -6.34
C THR A 21 5.28 14.47 -7.27
N SER A 22 5.56 14.36 -8.58
CA SER A 22 4.67 13.70 -9.53
C SER A 22 4.80 12.17 -9.55
N VAL A 23 5.80 11.61 -8.87
CA VAL A 23 6.01 10.15 -8.81
C VAL A 23 4.84 9.46 -8.14
N LYS A 24 4.41 8.35 -8.76
CA LYS A 24 3.35 7.47 -8.27
C LYS A 24 3.90 6.06 -8.08
N LEU A 25 3.86 5.56 -6.85
CA LEU A 25 4.07 4.14 -6.56
C LEU A 25 2.75 3.41 -6.80
N ASN A 26 2.71 2.50 -7.77
CA ASN A 26 1.46 1.86 -8.18
C ASN A 26 0.80 1.07 -7.03
N SER A 27 1.55 0.27 -6.29
CA SER A 27 1.07 -0.43 -5.09
C SER A 27 2.13 -0.42 -4.00
N ALA A 28 1.72 -0.20 -2.76
CA ALA A 28 2.61 -0.26 -1.59
C ALA A 28 3.07 -1.69 -1.27
N ILE A 29 2.20 -2.67 -1.50
CA ILE A 29 2.46 -4.09 -1.27
C ILE A 29 2.09 -4.85 -2.53
N GLU A 30 2.92 -5.82 -2.92
CA GLU A 30 2.63 -6.77 -4.00
C GLU A 30 2.84 -8.19 -3.49
N ALA A 31 1.88 -9.08 -3.76
CA ALA A 31 1.93 -10.47 -3.31
C ALA A 31 1.12 -11.40 -4.23
N PRO A 32 1.43 -12.71 -4.29
CA PRO A 32 0.57 -13.69 -4.96
C PRO A 32 -0.84 -13.70 -4.36
N VAL A 33 -1.87 -13.82 -5.19
CA VAL A 33 -3.27 -13.88 -4.74
C VAL A 33 -3.69 -15.34 -4.55
N ASN A 34 -3.78 -15.78 -3.29
CA ASN A 34 -4.39 -17.06 -2.92
C ASN A 34 -4.84 -17.04 -1.44
N ALA A 35 -5.74 -17.94 -1.05
CA ALA A 35 -6.38 -17.93 0.27
C ALA A 35 -5.43 -18.10 1.48
N GLN A 36 -4.20 -18.55 1.25
CA GLN A 36 -3.16 -18.80 2.25
C GLN A 36 -2.15 -17.64 2.35
N ILE A 37 -2.28 -16.64 1.49
CA ILE A 37 -1.65 -15.32 1.63
C ILE A 37 -2.69 -14.42 2.29
N GLN A 38 -2.35 -13.78 3.41
CA GLN A 38 -3.32 -12.98 4.14
C GLN A 38 -2.68 -11.72 4.71
N PHE A 39 -3.32 -10.59 4.44
CA PHE A 39 -2.91 -9.30 4.99
C PHE A 39 -4.01 -8.71 5.86
N GLN A 40 -3.61 -8.16 7.01
CA GLN A 40 -4.53 -7.50 7.94
C GLN A 40 -3.93 -6.18 8.43
N ARG A 41 -4.77 -5.14 8.54
CA ARG A 41 -4.39 -3.82 9.06
C ARG A 41 -3.20 -3.20 8.33
N MET A 42 -3.34 -2.99 7.04
CA MET A 42 -2.35 -2.29 6.20
C MET A 42 -2.64 -0.78 6.19
N THR A 43 -1.59 0.02 6.17
CA THR A 43 -1.67 1.48 6.06
C THR A 43 -0.68 1.96 4.99
N SER A 44 -1.11 2.88 4.13
CA SER A 44 -0.21 3.59 3.22
C SER A 44 -0.30 5.09 3.48
N VAL A 45 0.84 5.77 3.40
CA VAL A 45 0.93 7.19 3.73
C VAL A 45 1.76 7.96 2.70
N SER A 46 1.23 9.07 2.20
CA SER A 46 2.01 10.11 1.51
C SER A 46 2.40 11.19 2.51
N LEU A 47 3.70 11.27 2.84
CA LEU A 47 4.18 12.17 3.88
C LEU A 47 4.03 13.63 3.43
N GLY A 48 3.16 14.37 4.11
CA GLY A 48 2.80 15.75 3.74
C GLY A 48 2.15 15.89 2.37
N GLY A 49 1.59 14.80 1.81
CA GLY A 49 1.04 14.79 0.44
C GLY A 49 2.11 14.85 -0.65
N THR A 50 3.37 14.54 -0.33
CA THR A 50 4.51 14.64 -1.26
C THR A 50 4.70 13.33 -2.03
N GLY A 51 4.08 13.26 -3.20
CA GLY A 51 4.01 12.06 -4.02
C GLY A 51 2.77 11.21 -3.72
N GLU A 52 2.64 10.08 -4.41
CA GLU A 52 1.44 9.24 -4.33
C GLU A 52 1.80 7.75 -4.18
N ILE A 53 1.01 7.04 -3.37
CA ILE A 53 0.86 5.58 -3.42
C ILE A 53 -0.54 5.32 -3.95
N THR A 54 -0.67 4.76 -5.15
CA THR A 54 -1.98 4.64 -5.81
C THR A 54 -2.85 3.55 -5.20
N HIS A 55 -2.24 2.47 -4.70
CA HIS A 55 -2.94 1.35 -4.06
C HIS A 55 -2.19 0.79 -2.86
N ILE A 56 -2.93 0.21 -1.91
CA ILE A 56 -2.36 -0.38 -0.69
C ILE A 56 -1.74 -1.75 -0.99
N LEU A 57 -2.44 -2.61 -1.73
CA LEU A 57 -2.03 -3.97 -2.05
C LEU A 57 -2.57 -4.39 -3.42
N ASN A 58 -1.74 -4.90 -4.33
CA ASN A 58 -2.19 -5.53 -5.59
C ASN A 58 -3.29 -4.74 -6.33
N ASN A 59 -3.11 -3.45 -6.58
CA ASN A 59 -4.11 -2.57 -7.20
C ASN A 59 -5.44 -2.41 -6.41
N LEU A 60 -5.46 -2.77 -5.12
CA LEU A 60 -6.58 -2.61 -4.20
C LEU A 60 -6.29 -1.53 -3.16
N GLY A 61 -7.36 -0.90 -2.70
CA GLY A 61 -7.33 0.16 -1.70
C GLY A 61 -7.18 1.55 -2.32
N ASP A 62 -7.55 2.55 -1.51
CA ASP A 62 -7.53 3.96 -1.90
C ASP A 62 -6.09 4.48 -2.05
N ALA A 63 -5.94 5.57 -2.81
CA ALA A 63 -4.66 6.22 -3.02
C ALA A 63 -4.27 7.11 -1.83
N ALA A 64 -3.05 6.94 -1.31
CA ALA A 64 -2.42 7.87 -0.39
C ALA A 64 -1.78 9.01 -1.18
N LYS A 65 -2.30 10.23 -1.06
CA LYS A 65 -1.88 11.40 -1.84
C LYS A 65 -2.21 12.70 -1.11
N LEU A 66 -1.83 13.84 -1.69
CA LEU A 66 -2.25 15.15 -1.19
C LEU A 66 -3.78 15.23 -1.02
N GLY A 67 -4.23 15.65 0.16
CA GLY A 67 -5.64 15.71 0.57
C GLY A 67 -6.24 14.36 0.99
N ASN A 68 -5.47 13.27 0.93
CA ASN A 68 -5.83 11.95 1.43
C ASN A 68 -4.57 11.20 1.87
N GLU A 69 -3.82 11.82 2.79
CA GLU A 69 -2.44 11.44 3.08
C GLU A 69 -2.33 10.06 3.72
N VAL A 70 -3.37 9.59 4.41
CA VAL A 70 -3.36 8.33 5.15
C VAL A 70 -4.55 7.47 4.76
N VAL A 71 -4.28 6.34 4.13
CA VAL A 71 -5.29 5.34 3.73
C VAL A 71 -5.04 4.00 4.43
N ARG A 72 -6.10 3.24 4.67
CA ARG A 72 -6.03 1.99 5.44
C ARG A 72 -6.90 0.92 4.83
N MET A 73 -6.41 -0.31 4.86
CA MET A 73 -7.16 -1.51 4.47
C MET A 73 -7.17 -2.51 5.62
N ARG A 74 -8.38 -2.91 6.04
CA ARG A 74 -8.53 -3.80 7.21
C ARG A 74 -8.07 -5.22 6.93
N ALA A 75 -8.42 -5.76 5.77
CA ALA A 75 -8.06 -7.11 5.36
C ALA A 75 -8.06 -7.24 3.85
N ALA A 76 -7.20 -8.12 3.34
CA ALA A 76 -7.19 -8.57 1.96
C ALA A 76 -6.73 -10.05 1.87
N PRO A 77 -7.18 -10.79 0.85
CA PRO A 77 -6.59 -12.07 0.46
C PRO A 77 -5.15 -11.92 -0.06
#